data_AF-A0AAD5X8X8-F1
#
_entry.id   AF-A0AAD5X8X8-F1
#
_cell.length_a   1.000
_cell.length_b   1.000
_cell.length_c   1.000
_cell.angle_alpha   90.00
_cell.angle_beta   90.00
_cell.angle_gamma   90.00
#
_symmetry.space_group_name_H-M   'P 1'
#
loop_
_entity.id
_entity.type
_entity.pdbx_description
1 polymer ?
#
loop_
_entity_poly.entity_id
_entity_poly.type
_entity_poly.pdbx_seq_one_letter_code
_entity_poly.pdbx_strand_id
1 'polypeptide(L)'
;MEMIDKRLNDSGKNWRHVYKSLVLLDFLLIAGSENVIKYAKENLYVIKTLKEFMYLDEDGRDHGANVRQLSKDITAHLNDDARLREERSGSRRNVRYSGSDDERDRPRNRDSDRRANHNDDDDELRRALEESKRTAEAEERRRAGKQNDSDLKRALELESQPAPAKSNELVDFFAPVQAAQPNLFDTSGNPFGGFGSGYQDPYALQQQQLQQQQQQQLLLQQQQQQQLALEQERQRQLAQQQQQLALQQQLALQQQQQQQQASLLSGFAAYDAQAASKQVAADPLFDVARN
;
A
#
# COMPACT_ATOMS: atom_id res chain seq x y z
N MET A 1 18.73 29.42 -21.61
CA MET A 1 18.48 28.80 -22.92
C MET A 1 19.76 28.46 -23.67
N GLU A 2 20.84 29.23 -23.51
CA GLU A 2 22.14 29.00 -24.16
C GLU A 2 22.67 27.56 -24.06
N MET A 3 22.55 26.91 -22.89
CA MET A 3 23.01 25.53 -22.74
C MET A 3 22.16 24.52 -23.52
N ILE A 4 20.84 24.75 -23.65
CA ILE A 4 19.96 23.90 -24.45
C ILE A 4 20.33 24.07 -25.92
N ASP A 5 20.51 25.31 -26.37
CA ASP A 5 20.89 25.63 -27.74
C ASP A 5 22.22 24.97 -28.15
N LYS A 6 23.24 25.08 -27.29
CA LYS A 6 24.53 24.41 -27.51
C LYS A 6 24.38 22.89 -27.68
N ARG A 7 23.49 22.26 -26.92
CA ARG A 7 23.27 20.81 -26.96
C ARG A 7 22.36 20.35 -28.10
N LEU A 8 21.46 21.21 -28.57
CA LEU A 8 20.65 20.93 -29.77
C LEU A 8 21.49 20.96 -31.05
N ASN A 9 22.60 21.70 -31.06
CA ASN A 9 23.54 21.77 -32.17
C ASN A 9 24.60 20.64 -32.16
N ASP A 10 24.56 19.71 -31.19
CA ASP A 10 25.42 18.52 -31.22
C ASP A 10 24.98 17.56 -32.36
N SER A 11 25.89 16.75 -32.89
CA SER A 11 25.61 15.84 -34.02
C SER A 11 26.29 14.48 -33.92
N GLY A 12 25.82 13.52 -34.71
CA GLY A 12 26.39 12.16 -34.81
C GLY A 12 26.31 11.38 -33.50
N LYS A 13 27.48 10.90 -33.02
CA LYS A 13 27.59 10.07 -31.80
C LYS A 13 26.99 10.68 -30.53
N ASN A 14 26.84 12.00 -30.49
CA ASN A 14 26.28 12.73 -29.35
C ASN A 14 24.74 12.89 -29.44
N TRP A 15 24.04 12.02 -30.18
CA TRP A 15 22.58 12.05 -30.33
C TRP A 15 21.82 12.13 -29.00
N ARG A 16 22.37 11.56 -27.92
CA ARG A 16 21.77 11.62 -26.58
C ARG A 16 21.66 13.05 -26.04
N HIS A 17 22.61 13.92 -26.37
CA HIS A 17 22.56 15.33 -25.98
C HIS A 17 21.38 16.03 -26.66
N VAL A 18 21.27 15.85 -27.98
CA VAL A 18 20.18 16.39 -28.79
C VAL A 18 18.83 15.88 -28.27
N TYR A 19 18.69 14.57 -28.09
CA TYR A 19 17.46 13.95 -27.61
C TYR A 19 17.04 14.46 -26.24
N LYS A 20 17.94 14.41 -25.23
CA LYS A 20 17.62 14.87 -23.87
C LYS A 20 17.31 16.36 -23.82
N SER A 21 17.98 17.17 -24.65
CA SER A 21 17.68 18.60 -24.77
C SER A 21 16.31 18.87 -25.38
N LEU A 22 15.88 18.07 -26.37
CA LEU A 22 14.51 18.16 -26.91
C LEU A 22 13.47 17.73 -25.88
N VAL A 23 13.71 16.65 -25.13
CA VAL A 23 12.81 16.21 -24.05
C VAL A 23 12.65 17.31 -22.99
N LEU A 24 13.77 17.93 -22.59
CA LEU A 24 13.73 19.04 -21.66
C LEU A 24 12.99 20.25 -22.25
N LEU A 25 13.21 20.57 -23.52
CA LEU A 25 12.52 21.67 -24.18
C LEU A 25 11.01 21.47 -24.17
N ASP A 26 10.53 20.28 -24.55
CA ASP A 26 9.10 19.94 -24.55
C ASP A 26 8.46 20.13 -23.16
N PHE A 27 9.12 19.62 -22.12
CA PHE A 27 8.68 19.84 -20.74
C PHE A 27 8.62 21.32 -20.36
N LEU A 28 9.63 22.11 -20.75
CA LEU A 28 9.66 23.54 -20.46
C LEU A 28 8.61 24.35 -21.22
N LEU A 29 8.10 23.85 -22.35
CA LEU A 29 6.97 24.50 -23.05
C LEU A 29 5.69 24.46 -22.19
N ILE A 30 5.49 23.39 -21.42
CA ILE A 30 4.30 23.20 -20.56
C ILE A 30 4.51 23.78 -19.15
N ALA A 31 5.65 23.50 -18.51
CA ALA A 31 5.89 23.87 -17.11
C ALA A 31 6.76 25.12 -16.94
N GLY A 32 7.53 25.52 -17.97
CA GLY A 32 8.51 26.60 -17.89
C GLY A 32 7.91 28.01 -17.96
N SER A 33 8.77 29.03 -18.08
CA SER A 33 8.33 30.42 -18.24
C SER A 33 7.86 30.71 -19.67
N GLU A 34 6.98 31.70 -19.85
CA GLU A 34 6.47 32.09 -21.19
C GLU A 34 7.59 32.58 -22.12
N ASN A 35 8.69 33.07 -21.55
CA ASN A 35 9.87 33.47 -22.30
C ASN A 35 10.54 32.28 -23.01
N VAL A 36 10.39 31.05 -22.51
CA VAL A 36 10.90 29.84 -23.18
C VAL A 36 10.16 29.60 -24.50
N ILE A 37 8.84 29.83 -24.52
CA ILE A 37 8.03 29.67 -25.74
C ILE A 37 8.42 30.71 -26.79
N LYS A 38 8.58 31.98 -26.37
CA LYS A 38 9.04 33.05 -27.26
C LYS A 38 10.38 32.69 -27.90
N TYR A 39 11.35 32.27 -27.08
CA TYR A 39 12.66 31.84 -27.55
C TYR A 39 12.58 30.62 -28.50
N ALA A 40 11.74 29.63 -28.17
CA ALA A 40 11.58 28.42 -28.99
C ALA A 40 10.93 28.72 -30.35
N LYS A 41 10.03 29.70 -30.42
CA LYS A 41 9.43 30.17 -31.67
C LYS A 41 10.41 30.97 -32.53
N GLU A 42 11.19 31.85 -31.91
CA GLU A 42 12.23 32.63 -32.60
C GLU A 42 13.30 31.70 -33.20
N ASN A 43 13.67 30.63 -32.49
CA ASN A 43 14.67 29.66 -32.90
C ASN A 43 14.08 28.35 -33.47
N LEU A 44 12.85 28.41 -33.98
CA LEU A 44 12.13 27.24 -34.49
C LEU A 44 12.89 26.52 -35.62
N TYR A 45 13.73 27.25 -36.37
CA TYR A 45 14.57 26.68 -37.42
C TYR A 45 15.51 25.58 -36.89
N VAL A 46 16.13 25.78 -35.71
CA VAL A 46 17.01 24.79 -35.09
C VAL A 46 16.27 23.49 -34.78
N ILE A 47 15.00 23.58 -34.37
CA ILE A 47 14.18 22.40 -34.09
C ILE A 47 13.75 21.72 -35.40
N LYS A 48 13.51 22.50 -36.46
CA LYS A 48 13.13 21.97 -37.79
C LYS A 48 14.25 21.17 -38.44
N THR A 49 15.52 21.56 -38.32
CA THR A 49 16.66 20.80 -38.88
C THR A 49 16.80 19.42 -38.25
N LEU A 50 16.40 19.27 -36.97
CA LEU A 50 16.44 17.99 -36.25
C LEU A 50 15.40 16.96 -36.75
N LYS A 51 14.43 17.37 -37.59
CA LYS A 51 13.48 16.44 -38.23
C LYS A 51 14.13 15.48 -39.21
N GLU A 52 15.31 15.83 -39.71
CA GLU A 52 16.11 15.02 -40.63
C GLU A 52 17.36 14.43 -39.93
N PHE A 53 17.42 14.49 -38.60
CA PHE A 53 18.54 13.98 -37.83
C PHE A 53 18.73 12.47 -38.06
N MET A 54 19.92 12.08 -38.51
CA MET A 54 20.30 10.69 -38.75
C MET A 54 21.51 10.31 -37.90
N TYR A 55 21.39 9.19 -37.21
CA TYR A 55 22.53 8.52 -36.58
C TYR A 55 22.27 7.02 -36.53
N LEU A 56 23.08 6.28 -37.27
CA LEU A 56 23.14 4.83 -37.26
C LEU A 56 24.33 4.42 -36.40
N ASP A 57 24.08 3.54 -35.43
CA ASP A 57 25.14 2.98 -34.59
C ASP A 57 25.96 1.92 -35.33
N GLU A 58 27.06 1.46 -34.72
CA GLU A 58 27.90 0.38 -35.25
C GLU A 58 27.11 -0.92 -35.46
N ASP A 59 26.09 -1.16 -34.63
CA ASP A 59 25.14 -2.28 -34.73
C ASP A 59 24.05 -2.06 -35.80
N GLY A 60 24.07 -0.96 -36.56
CA GLY A 60 23.08 -0.62 -37.57
C GLY A 60 21.74 -0.12 -37.02
N ARG A 61 21.66 0.19 -35.73
CA ARG A 61 20.44 0.73 -35.08
C ARG A 61 20.30 2.22 -35.35
N ASP A 62 19.11 2.65 -35.76
CA ASP A 62 18.79 4.07 -35.97
C ASP A 62 18.34 4.73 -34.65
N HIS A 63 19.25 5.45 -34.01
CA HIS A 63 18.92 6.27 -32.84
C HIS A 63 18.41 7.66 -33.21
N GLY A 64 18.54 8.08 -34.47
CA GLY A 64 18.00 9.33 -34.97
C GLY A 64 16.47 9.31 -35.10
N ALA A 65 15.85 8.15 -35.26
CA ALA A 65 14.38 8.00 -35.34
C ALA A 65 13.64 8.71 -34.20
N ASN A 66 14.06 8.51 -32.95
CA ASN A 66 13.42 9.13 -31.78
C ASN A 66 13.59 10.65 -31.74
N VAL A 67 14.76 11.15 -32.16
CA VAL A 67 15.02 12.59 -32.28
C VAL A 67 14.09 13.20 -33.32
N ARG A 68 13.99 12.58 -34.49
CA ARG A 68 13.13 13.05 -35.59
C ARG A 68 11.65 13.10 -35.20
N GLN A 69 11.17 12.07 -34.50
CA GLN A 69 9.78 12.03 -34.03
C GLN A 69 9.52 13.15 -33.02
N LEU A 70 10.38 13.28 -32.00
CA LEU A 70 10.22 14.30 -30.97
C LEU A 70 10.31 15.73 -31.55
N SER A 71 11.18 15.98 -32.52
CA SER A 71 11.24 17.27 -33.22
C SER A 71 9.98 17.59 -34.01
N LYS A 72 9.32 16.59 -34.62
CA LYS A 72 8.02 16.77 -35.29
C LYS A 72 6.94 17.14 -34.27
N ASP A 73 6.89 16.41 -33.16
CA ASP A 73 5.90 16.62 -32.11
C ASP A 73 6.06 18.01 -31.47
N ILE A 74 7.29 18.42 -31.12
CA ILE A 74 7.57 19.76 -30.58
C ILE A 74 7.24 20.85 -31.60
N THR A 75 7.51 20.64 -32.89
CA THR A 75 7.13 21.62 -33.92
C THR A 75 5.61 21.75 -34.03
N ALA A 76 4.87 20.63 -33.97
CA ALA A 76 3.42 20.66 -33.95
C ALA A 76 2.90 21.37 -32.69
N HIS A 77 3.52 21.11 -31.55
CA HIS A 77 3.19 21.75 -30.28
C HIS A 77 3.38 23.27 -30.34
N LEU A 78 4.49 23.75 -30.90
CA LEU A 78 4.79 25.19 -31.06
C LEU A 78 3.90 25.92 -32.07
N ASN A 79 3.27 25.20 -32.99
CA ASN A 79 2.34 25.77 -33.96
C ASN A 79 0.93 25.95 -33.37
N ASP A 80 0.57 25.20 -32.33
CA ASP A 80 -0.74 25.27 -31.69
C ASP A 80 -0.70 26.06 -30.36
N ASP A 81 -0.84 27.37 -30.49
CA ASP A 81 -0.83 28.29 -29.35
C ASP A 81 -2.02 28.15 -28.41
N ALA A 82 -3.16 27.71 -28.93
CA ALA A 82 -4.37 27.54 -28.14
C ALA A 82 -4.19 26.37 -27.17
N ARG A 83 -3.72 25.23 -27.69
CA ARG A 83 -3.41 24.04 -26.90
C ARG A 83 -2.31 24.29 -25.86
N LEU A 84 -1.22 24.96 -26.25
CA LEU A 84 -0.14 25.35 -25.33
C LEU A 84 -0.67 26.18 -24.15
N ARG A 85 -1.54 27.15 -24.41
CA ARG A 85 -2.10 28.01 -23.36
C ARG A 85 -3.00 27.23 -22.40
N GLU A 86 -3.77 26.28 -22.91
CA GLU A 86 -4.63 25.40 -22.11
C GLU A 86 -3.82 24.46 -21.21
N GLU A 87 -2.86 23.72 -21.77
CA GLU A 87 -2.01 22.78 -21.03
C GLU A 87 -1.21 23.49 -19.92
N ARG A 88 -0.70 24.70 -20.20
CA ARG A 88 -0.03 25.54 -19.19
C ARG A 88 -0.96 26.04 -18.10
N SER A 89 -2.22 26.35 -18.44
CA SER A 89 -3.21 26.77 -17.44
C SER A 89 -3.54 25.63 -16.47
N GLY A 90 -3.55 24.39 -16.95
CA GLY A 90 -3.72 23.18 -16.15
C GLY A 90 -2.48 22.86 -15.32
N SER A 91 -1.28 22.94 -15.92
CA SER A 91 -0.03 22.66 -15.22
C SER A 91 0.29 23.71 -14.14
N ARG A 92 0.00 25.00 -14.37
CA ARG A 92 0.14 26.05 -13.35
C ARG A 92 -0.80 25.83 -12.15
N ARG A 93 -1.97 25.23 -12.36
CA ARG A 93 -2.88 24.85 -11.27
C ARG A 93 -2.31 23.72 -10.41
N ASN A 94 -1.69 22.71 -11.04
CA ASN A 94 -1.07 21.59 -10.31
C ASN A 94 0.25 21.96 -9.61
N VAL A 95 1.07 22.83 -10.20
CA VAL A 95 2.33 23.29 -9.60
C VAL A 95 2.09 24.19 -8.37
N ARG A 96 0.96 24.93 -8.33
CA ARG A 96 0.58 25.74 -7.15
C ARG A 96 0.27 24.92 -5.90
N TYR A 97 -0.03 23.62 -6.04
CA TYR A 97 -0.20 22.71 -4.90
C TYR A 97 1.14 22.12 -4.40
N SER A 98 2.25 22.34 -5.12
CA SER A 98 3.58 21.79 -4.81
C SER A 98 4.58 22.85 -4.33
N GLY A 99 4.17 24.10 -4.12
CA GLY A 99 5.11 25.21 -3.93
C GLY A 99 4.58 26.33 -3.03
N SER A 100 4.31 26.01 -1.76
CA SER A 100 4.17 27.00 -0.69
C SER A 100 5.17 26.71 0.42
N ASP A 101 6.46 26.76 0.08
CA ASP A 101 7.58 26.85 1.01
C ASP A 101 8.13 28.28 0.97
N ASP A 102 7.40 29.23 1.55
CA ASP A 102 7.94 30.57 1.86
C ASP A 102 7.20 31.21 3.04
N GLU A 103 7.38 30.66 4.24
CA GLU A 103 7.09 31.37 5.51
C GLU A 103 8.17 31.05 6.57
N ARG A 104 9.38 31.59 6.34
CA ARG A 104 10.36 31.78 7.41
C ARG A 104 10.17 33.16 8.05
N ASP A 105 9.27 33.24 9.03
CA ASP A 105 9.30 34.14 10.21
C ASP A 105 7.88 34.47 10.71
N ARG A 106 7.26 33.54 11.44
CA ARG A 106 6.22 33.87 12.43
C ARG A 106 6.41 33.03 13.70
N PRO A 107 6.32 33.63 14.90
CA PRO A 107 6.52 32.90 16.14
C PRO A 107 5.39 31.88 16.33
N ARG A 108 5.82 30.66 16.68
CA ARG A 108 5.02 29.47 16.96
C ARG A 108 3.80 29.79 17.84
N ASN A 109 2.60 29.71 17.28
CA ASN A 109 1.38 29.47 18.04
C ASN A 109 0.92 28.03 17.77
N ARG A 110 1.30 27.12 18.66
CA ARG A 110 1.33 25.67 18.45
C ARG A 110 -0.03 24.97 18.66
N ASP A 111 -1.13 25.70 18.64
CA ASP A 111 -2.46 25.19 19.02
C ASP A 111 -3.54 25.25 17.93
N SER A 112 -3.23 25.71 16.70
CA SER A 112 -4.25 25.84 15.65
C SER A 112 -4.28 24.69 14.62
N ASP A 113 -3.21 23.90 14.48
CA ASP A 113 -3.10 22.91 13.38
C ASP A 113 -3.73 21.54 13.68
N ARG A 114 -4.22 21.29 14.90
CA ARG A 114 -5.00 20.08 15.20
C ARG A 114 -6.48 20.19 14.86
N ARG A 115 -6.96 21.38 14.46
CA ARG A 115 -8.39 21.62 14.22
C ARG A 115 -8.77 21.65 12.73
N ALA A 116 -7.81 21.83 11.83
CA ALA A 116 -8.11 21.88 10.39
C ALA A 116 -8.12 20.51 9.72
N ASN A 117 -7.30 19.56 10.21
CA ASN A 117 -7.18 18.23 9.61
C ASN A 117 -8.13 17.17 10.19
N HIS A 118 -8.87 17.48 11.26
CA HIS A 118 -9.86 16.56 11.85
C HIS A 118 -11.24 16.72 11.22
N ASN A 119 -11.57 17.90 10.69
CA ASN A 119 -12.90 18.17 10.13
C ASN A 119 -13.11 17.47 8.78
N ASP A 120 -12.08 17.38 7.92
CA ASP A 120 -12.21 16.67 6.65
C ASP A 120 -12.37 15.14 6.85
N ASP A 121 -11.62 14.56 7.80
CA ASP A 121 -11.75 13.15 8.16
C ASP A 121 -13.10 12.86 8.85
N ASP A 122 -13.59 13.76 9.71
CA ASP A 122 -14.90 13.64 10.38
C ASP A 122 -16.07 13.81 9.42
N ASP A 123 -15.96 14.72 8.43
CA ASP A 123 -16.98 14.90 7.39
C ASP A 123 -17.03 13.69 6.45
N GLU A 124 -15.88 13.11 6.09
CA GLU A 124 -15.79 11.88 5.31
C GLU A 124 -16.33 10.67 6.09
N LEU A 125 -15.97 10.53 7.36
CA LEU A 125 -16.46 9.46 8.23
C LEU A 125 -17.97 9.55 8.48
N ARG A 126 -18.49 10.77 8.66
CA ARG A 126 -19.94 11.03 8.80
C ARG A 126 -20.69 10.63 7.53
N ARG A 127 -20.14 10.94 6.36
CA ARG A 127 -20.72 10.55 5.06
C ARG A 127 -20.71 9.04 4.85
N ALA A 128 -19.61 8.37 5.23
CA ALA A 128 -19.51 6.91 5.17
C ALA A 128 -20.51 6.20 6.12
N LEU A 129 -20.71 6.72 7.34
CA LEU A 129 -21.69 6.18 8.28
C LEU A 129 -23.13 6.40 7.80
N GLU A 130 -23.43 7.55 7.21
CA GLU A 130 -24.75 7.82 6.62
C GLU A 130 -25.03 6.93 5.41
N GLU A 131 -24.03 6.70 4.55
CA GLU A 131 -24.15 5.79 3.41
C GLU A 131 -24.30 4.33 3.84
N SER A 132 -23.55 3.90 4.86
CA SER A 132 -23.66 2.57 5.45
C SER A 132 -25.02 2.36 6.13
N LYS A 133 -25.53 3.38 6.84
CA LYS A 133 -26.88 3.34 7.44
C LYS A 133 -27.97 3.30 6.36
N ARG A 134 -27.81 4.07 5.28
CA ARG A 134 -28.77 4.12 4.16
C ARG A 134 -28.83 2.81 3.38
N THR A 135 -27.68 2.18 3.14
CA THR A 135 -27.60 0.88 2.47
C THR A 135 -28.17 -0.24 3.35
N ALA A 136 -27.87 -0.23 4.66
CA ALA A 136 -28.44 -1.16 5.62
C ALA A 136 -29.98 -1.01 5.74
N GLU A 137 -30.52 0.20 5.85
CA GLU A 137 -31.98 0.42 5.92
C GLU A 137 -32.69 0.02 4.61
N ALA A 138 -32.06 0.25 3.45
CA ALA A 138 -32.60 -0.19 2.17
C ALA A 138 -32.62 -1.73 2.06
N GLU A 139 -31.60 -2.41 2.57
CA GLU A 139 -31.56 -3.87 2.64
C GLU A 139 -32.57 -4.41 3.66
N GLU A 140 -32.71 -3.76 4.81
CA GLU A 140 -33.68 -4.14 5.84
C GLU A 140 -35.12 -3.91 5.37
N ARG A 141 -35.41 -2.84 4.61
CA ARG A 141 -36.70 -2.67 3.93
C ARG A 141 -36.94 -3.74 2.86
N ARG A 142 -35.91 -4.20 2.15
CA ARG A 142 -36.02 -5.34 1.22
C ARG A 142 -36.24 -6.67 1.95
N ARG A 143 -35.71 -6.82 3.17
CA ARG A 143 -35.93 -8.00 4.03
C ARG A 143 -37.30 -7.96 4.72
N ALA A 144 -37.71 -6.82 5.25
CA ALA A 144 -39.02 -6.61 5.89
C ALA A 144 -40.17 -6.67 4.88
N GLY A 145 -39.97 -6.17 3.65
CA GLY A 145 -40.93 -6.34 2.55
C GLY A 145 -41.14 -7.79 2.11
N LYS A 146 -40.19 -8.69 2.40
CA LYS A 146 -40.33 -10.14 2.24
C LYS A 146 -40.92 -10.84 3.48
N GLN A 147 -40.96 -10.19 4.64
CA GLN A 147 -41.45 -10.75 5.90
C GLN A 147 -42.88 -10.33 6.26
N ASN A 148 -43.55 -9.50 5.44
CA ASN A 148 -44.94 -9.13 5.71
C ASN A 148 -45.93 -10.15 5.11
N ASP A 149 -46.51 -10.92 6.03
CA ASP A 149 -47.77 -11.67 6.02
C ASP A 149 -48.00 -12.82 5.02
N SER A 150 -47.34 -12.86 3.86
CA SER A 150 -47.58 -13.95 2.89
C SER A 150 -46.77 -15.21 3.22
N ASP A 151 -45.49 -15.05 3.57
CA ASP A 151 -44.57 -16.18 3.76
C ASP A 151 -44.67 -16.80 5.15
N LEU A 152 -45.01 -16.02 6.19
CA LEU A 152 -45.31 -16.54 7.53
C LEU A 152 -46.57 -17.40 7.53
N LYS A 153 -47.60 -16.98 6.79
CA LYS A 153 -48.85 -17.73 6.66
C LYS A 153 -48.66 -19.00 5.83
N ARG A 154 -47.86 -18.92 4.76
CA ARG A 154 -47.47 -20.07 3.93
C ARG A 154 -46.56 -21.06 4.67
N ALA A 155 -45.69 -20.59 5.57
CA ALA A 155 -44.82 -21.45 6.38
C ALA A 155 -45.59 -22.24 7.45
N LEU A 156 -46.52 -21.59 8.17
CA LEU A 156 -47.42 -22.27 9.13
C LEU A 156 -48.33 -23.29 8.45
N GLU A 157 -48.78 -23.02 7.23
CA GLU A 157 -49.63 -23.93 6.47
C GLU A 157 -48.85 -25.15 5.92
N LEU A 158 -47.58 -24.98 5.56
CA LEU A 158 -46.68 -26.07 5.15
C LEU A 158 -46.32 -27.01 6.31
N GLU A 159 -46.25 -26.52 7.55
CA GLU A 159 -45.92 -27.34 8.72
C GLU A 159 -47.11 -28.23 9.16
N SER A 160 -48.34 -27.89 8.76
CA SER A 160 -49.54 -28.71 9.04
C SER A 160 -49.71 -29.92 8.11
N GLN A 161 -48.85 -30.09 7.10
CA GLN A 161 -48.92 -31.22 6.16
C GLN A 161 -47.79 -32.23 6.41
N PRO A 162 -48.06 -33.55 6.42
CA PRO A 162 -47.01 -34.56 6.46
C PRO A 162 -46.27 -34.60 5.12
N ALA A 163 -44.98 -34.24 5.12
CA ALA A 163 -44.14 -34.19 3.92
C ALA A 163 -43.81 -35.59 3.35
N PRO A 164 -43.96 -35.82 2.03
CA PRO A 164 -43.34 -36.96 1.36
C PRO A 164 -41.90 -36.63 0.91
N ALA A 165 -40.98 -37.55 1.18
CA ALA A 165 -39.54 -37.45 0.91
C ALA A 165 -39.17 -37.50 -0.57
N LYS A 166 -38.40 -36.52 -1.08
CA LYS A 166 -37.54 -36.53 -2.30
C LYS A 166 -36.60 -35.32 -2.23
N SER A 167 -35.37 -35.26 -2.73
CA SER A 167 -34.32 -36.19 -3.18
C SER A 167 -33.09 -35.30 -3.37
N ASN A 168 -31.92 -35.70 -2.84
CA ASN A 168 -30.67 -34.93 -2.92
C ASN A 168 -30.16 -34.84 -4.38
N GLU A 169 -30.01 -33.63 -4.91
CA GLU A 169 -29.01 -33.34 -5.93
C GLU A 169 -27.99 -32.36 -5.35
N LEU A 170 -26.85 -32.92 -4.95
CA LEU A 170 -25.69 -32.20 -4.42
C LEU A 170 -24.67 -32.19 -5.56
N VAL A 171 -24.46 -31.02 -6.15
CA VAL A 171 -23.57 -30.82 -7.30
C VAL A 171 -22.12 -30.96 -6.83
N ASP A 172 -21.41 -31.96 -7.35
CA ASP A 172 -20.04 -32.31 -7.00
C ASP A 172 -19.03 -31.38 -7.71
N PHE A 173 -18.35 -30.54 -6.94
CA PHE A 173 -17.47 -29.45 -7.40
C PHE A 173 -16.06 -29.92 -7.83
N PHE A 174 -15.71 -31.21 -7.64
CA PHE A 174 -14.34 -31.73 -7.81
C PHE A 174 -14.13 -32.72 -8.98
N ALA A 175 -15.01 -32.74 -9.99
CA ALA A 175 -14.76 -33.56 -11.19
C ALA A 175 -13.62 -32.98 -12.06
N PRO A 176 -12.66 -33.81 -12.53
CA PRO A 176 -11.53 -33.34 -13.33
C PRO A 176 -11.98 -32.98 -14.76
N VAL A 177 -11.82 -31.72 -15.15
CA VAL A 177 -12.12 -31.23 -16.50
C VAL A 177 -11.09 -31.79 -17.48
N GLN A 178 -11.47 -32.87 -18.16
CA GLN A 178 -10.79 -33.36 -19.36
C GLN A 178 -11.67 -33.08 -20.58
N ALA A 179 -11.11 -32.31 -21.51
CA ALA A 179 -11.61 -32.08 -22.86
C ALA A 179 -12.99 -31.39 -23.00
N ALA A 180 -13.01 -30.06 -22.81
CA ALA A 180 -13.94 -29.20 -23.52
C ALA A 180 -13.34 -27.79 -23.65
N GLN A 181 -13.04 -27.37 -24.88
CA GLN A 181 -12.75 -25.97 -25.20
C GLN A 181 -14.04 -25.14 -25.08
N PRO A 182 -14.02 -23.96 -24.43
CA PRO A 182 -15.06 -22.96 -24.64
C PRO A 182 -14.49 -21.80 -25.43
N ASN A 183 -14.63 -21.83 -26.76
CA ASN A 183 -14.71 -20.60 -27.53
C ASN A 183 -16.14 -20.08 -27.41
N LEU A 184 -16.37 -19.26 -26.38
CA LEU A 184 -17.64 -18.59 -26.11
C LEU A 184 -17.42 -17.08 -25.95
N PHE A 185 -16.76 -16.46 -26.93
CA PHE A 185 -16.81 -15.02 -27.10
C PHE A 185 -17.40 -14.70 -28.49
N ASP A 186 -18.71 -14.54 -28.49
CA ASP A 186 -19.51 -14.01 -29.58
C ASP A 186 -19.23 -12.51 -29.73
N THR A 187 -18.45 -12.13 -30.74
CA THR A 187 -18.26 -10.74 -31.16
C THR A 187 -19.12 -10.42 -32.38
N SER A 188 -20.44 -10.59 -32.29
CA SER A 188 -21.37 -9.97 -33.23
C SER A 188 -21.65 -8.52 -32.82
N GLY A 189 -20.84 -7.56 -33.28
CA GLY A 189 -21.08 -6.15 -32.93
C GLY A 189 -20.20 -5.04 -33.51
N ASN A 190 -19.28 -5.30 -34.46
CA ASN A 190 -18.49 -4.23 -35.08
C ASN A 190 -18.59 -4.25 -36.62
N PRO A 191 -19.02 -3.14 -37.28
CA PRO A 191 -19.38 -3.12 -38.71
C PRO A 191 -18.20 -2.85 -39.66
N PHE A 192 -16.96 -3.08 -39.24
CA PHE A 192 -15.79 -2.83 -40.09
C PHE A 192 -14.71 -3.89 -39.85
N GLY A 193 -14.65 -4.91 -40.71
CA GLY A 193 -13.60 -5.92 -40.60
C GLY A 193 -13.88 -7.24 -41.31
N GLY A 194 -14.14 -7.21 -42.62
CA GLY A 194 -13.94 -8.38 -43.47
C GLY A 194 -12.56 -8.29 -44.10
N PHE A 195 -11.68 -9.27 -43.84
CA PHE A 195 -10.83 -9.96 -44.83
C PHE A 195 -9.86 -10.93 -44.13
N GLY A 196 -10.09 -12.22 -44.42
CA GLY A 196 -9.17 -13.36 -44.50
C GLY A 196 -7.77 -13.34 -43.86
N SER A 197 -7.60 -14.29 -42.94
CA SER A 197 -6.57 -15.35 -42.98
C SER A 197 -5.08 -14.95 -42.95
N GLY A 198 -4.40 -15.32 -41.86
CA GLY A 198 -2.99 -15.77 -41.93
C GLY A 198 -2.01 -15.19 -40.92
N TYR A 199 -2.37 -14.14 -40.18
CA TYR A 199 -1.45 -13.54 -39.19
C TYR A 199 -1.96 -13.77 -37.78
N GLN A 200 -1.38 -14.76 -37.10
CA GLN A 200 -1.49 -14.87 -35.65
C GLN A 200 -0.57 -13.79 -35.06
N ASP A 201 -1.19 -12.73 -34.54
CA ASP A 201 -0.50 -11.53 -34.06
C ASP A 201 0.48 -11.89 -32.92
N PRO A 202 1.81 -11.82 -33.11
CA PRO A 202 2.80 -12.24 -32.10
C PRO A 202 2.67 -11.45 -30.79
N TYR A 203 2.09 -10.26 -30.85
CA TYR A 203 1.84 -9.39 -29.72
C TYR A 203 0.77 -9.94 -28.75
N ALA A 204 -0.25 -10.65 -29.25
CA ALA A 204 -1.30 -11.20 -28.40
C ALA A 204 -0.77 -12.34 -27.50
N LEU A 205 0.09 -13.19 -28.04
CA LEU A 205 0.72 -14.29 -27.29
C LEU A 205 1.72 -13.76 -26.25
N GLN A 206 2.47 -12.70 -26.59
CA GLN A 206 3.39 -12.06 -25.65
C GLN A 206 2.66 -11.38 -24.49
N GLN A 207 1.52 -10.71 -24.73
CA GLN A 207 0.71 -10.14 -23.65
C GLN A 207 0.16 -11.22 -22.70
N GLN A 208 -0.29 -12.36 -23.24
CA GLN A 208 -0.77 -13.46 -22.41
C GLN A 208 0.33 -14.06 -21.54
N GLN A 209 1.56 -14.19 -22.08
CA GLN A 209 2.70 -14.71 -21.33
C GLN A 209 3.15 -13.74 -20.20
N LEU A 210 3.08 -12.43 -20.44
CA LEU A 210 3.39 -11.41 -19.43
C LEU A 210 2.38 -11.45 -18.27
N GLN A 211 1.09 -11.62 -18.58
CA GLN A 211 0.04 -11.71 -17.57
C GLN A 211 0.19 -12.97 -16.71
N GLN A 212 0.59 -14.10 -17.31
CA GLN A 212 0.86 -15.35 -16.58
C GLN A 212 2.08 -15.22 -15.66
N GLN A 213 3.13 -14.52 -16.10
CA GLN A 213 4.32 -14.26 -15.29
C GLN A 213 4.00 -13.37 -14.08
N GLN A 214 3.14 -12.36 -14.25
CA GLN A 214 2.69 -11.49 -13.16
C GLN A 214 1.87 -12.28 -12.11
N GLN A 215 1.02 -13.21 -12.55
CA GLN A 215 0.26 -14.08 -11.65
C GLN A 215 1.16 -15.01 -10.82
N GLN A 216 2.21 -15.59 -11.42
CA GLN A 216 3.19 -16.40 -10.68
C GLN A 216 3.93 -15.57 -9.61
N GLN A 217 4.25 -14.32 -9.92
CA GLN A 217 4.96 -13.44 -9.00
C GLN A 217 4.09 -13.07 -7.78
N LEU A 218 2.79 -12.87 -8.00
CA LEU A 218 1.82 -12.63 -6.91
C LEU A 218 1.67 -13.85 -6.00
N LEU A 219 1.59 -15.05 -6.59
CA LEU A 219 1.49 -16.29 -5.82
C LEU A 219 2.72 -16.51 -4.94
N LEU A 220 3.91 -16.25 -5.49
CA LEU A 220 5.17 -16.35 -4.75
C LEU A 220 5.23 -15.35 -3.59
N GLN A 221 4.77 -14.11 -3.82
CA GLN A 221 4.69 -13.09 -2.78
C GLN A 221 3.72 -13.49 -1.65
N GLN A 222 2.56 -14.05 -2.00
CA GLN A 222 1.60 -14.55 -1.00
C GLN A 222 2.21 -15.68 -0.15
N GLN A 223 2.93 -16.62 -0.77
CA GLN A 223 3.59 -17.70 -0.06
C GLN A 223 4.67 -17.17 0.91
N GLN A 224 5.43 -16.16 0.50
CA GLN A 224 6.43 -15.53 1.36
C GLN A 224 5.79 -14.82 2.56
N GLN A 225 4.65 -14.14 2.36
CA GLN A 225 3.90 -13.52 3.46
C GLN A 225 3.40 -14.55 4.48
N GLN A 226 2.91 -15.72 4.04
CA GLN A 226 2.51 -16.78 4.95
C GLN A 226 3.68 -17.30 5.79
N GLN A 227 4.87 -17.49 5.19
CA GLN A 227 6.05 -17.92 5.96
C GLN A 227 6.43 -16.90 7.03
N LEU A 228 6.39 -15.61 6.69
CA LEU A 228 6.75 -14.52 7.61
C LEU A 228 5.72 -14.38 8.75
N ALA A 229 4.43 -14.59 8.45
CA ALA A 229 3.38 -14.63 9.46
C ALA A 229 3.58 -15.79 10.46
N LEU A 230 3.91 -16.97 9.95
CA LEU A 230 4.14 -18.16 10.77
C LEU A 230 5.41 -18.02 11.64
N GLU A 231 6.45 -17.37 11.11
CA GLU A 231 7.64 -17.03 11.89
C GLU A 231 7.36 -15.99 12.99
N GLN A 232 6.49 -15.01 12.72
CA GLN A 232 6.08 -14.02 13.70
C GLN A 232 5.24 -14.64 14.83
N GLU A 233 4.37 -15.61 14.52
CA GLU A 233 3.67 -16.40 15.54
C GLU A 233 4.63 -17.23 16.40
N ARG A 234 5.64 -17.86 15.78
CA ARG A 234 6.67 -18.61 16.51
C ARG A 234 7.43 -17.71 17.49
N GLN A 235 7.80 -16.49 17.06
CA GLN A 235 8.43 -15.51 17.95
C GLN A 235 7.49 -15.07 19.08
N ARG A 236 6.20 -14.85 18.80
CA ARG A 236 5.20 -14.51 19.83
C ARG A 236 5.05 -15.61 20.87
N GLN A 237 5.03 -16.89 20.46
CA GLN A 237 4.99 -18.00 21.41
C GLN A 237 6.22 -18.06 22.31
N LEU A 238 7.42 -17.89 21.72
CA LEU A 238 8.66 -17.84 22.51
C LEU A 238 8.68 -16.65 23.48
N ALA A 239 8.21 -15.48 23.05
CA ALA A 239 8.09 -14.30 23.91
C ALA A 239 7.10 -14.52 25.06
N GLN A 240 5.94 -15.13 24.79
CA GLN A 240 4.97 -15.49 25.84
C GLN A 240 5.55 -16.49 26.84
N GLN A 241 6.28 -17.50 26.35
CA GLN A 241 6.93 -18.48 27.23
C GLN A 241 8.00 -17.82 28.11
N GLN A 242 8.80 -16.91 27.54
CA GLN A 242 9.80 -16.16 28.28
C GLN A 242 9.16 -15.23 29.33
N GLN A 243 8.03 -14.61 29.00
CA GLN A 243 7.26 -13.80 29.94
C GLN A 243 6.70 -14.63 31.11
N GLN A 244 6.20 -15.85 30.85
CA GLN A 244 5.73 -16.75 31.91
C GLN A 244 6.87 -17.17 32.85
N LEU A 245 8.05 -17.49 32.31
CA LEU A 245 9.24 -17.81 33.10
C LEU A 245 9.69 -16.64 33.98
N ALA A 246 9.68 -15.41 33.43
CA ALA A 246 10.02 -14.22 34.20
C ALA A 246 9.04 -13.97 35.36
N LEU A 247 7.74 -14.18 35.11
CA LEU A 247 6.70 -14.00 36.13
C LEU A 247 6.79 -15.07 37.23
N GLN A 248 7.11 -16.31 36.86
CA GLN A 248 7.38 -17.40 37.81
C GLN A 248 8.61 -17.09 38.68
N GLN A 249 9.68 -16.56 38.08
CA GLN A 249 10.89 -16.17 38.80
C GLN A 249 10.61 -15.03 39.80
N GLN A 250 9.79 -14.05 39.42
CA GLN A 250 9.39 -12.95 40.30
C GLN A 250 8.56 -13.44 41.49
N LEU A 251 7.61 -14.36 41.27
CA LEU A 251 6.84 -15.00 42.34
C LEU A 251 7.75 -15.79 43.30
N ALA A 252 8.75 -16.51 42.79
CA ALA A 252 9.70 -17.24 43.62
C ALA A 252 10.52 -16.32 44.53
N LEU A 253 11.00 -15.19 44.00
CA LEU A 253 11.71 -14.17 44.78
C LEU A 253 10.80 -13.55 45.85
N GLN A 254 9.53 -13.27 45.51
CA GLN A 254 8.56 -12.74 46.46
C GLN A 254 8.28 -13.75 47.60
N GLN A 255 8.17 -15.03 47.28
CA GLN A 255 7.96 -16.08 48.28
C GLN A 255 9.18 -16.25 49.20
N GLN A 256 10.40 -16.12 48.67
CA GLN A 256 11.62 -16.13 49.48
C GLN A 256 11.68 -14.92 50.42
N GLN A 257 11.26 -13.74 49.96
CA GLN A 257 11.18 -12.54 50.80
C GLN A 257 10.15 -12.69 51.92
N GLN A 258 8.98 -13.30 51.64
CA GLN A 258 7.99 -13.62 52.67
C GLN A 258 8.52 -14.65 53.69
N GLN A 259 9.29 -15.67 53.27
CA GLN A 259 9.92 -16.60 54.22
C GLN A 259 10.96 -15.91 55.10
N GLN A 260 11.75 -14.96 54.58
CA GLN A 260 12.67 -14.18 55.39
C GLN A 260 11.94 -13.27 56.38
N GLN A 261 10.85 -12.60 55.97
CA GLN A 261 10.03 -11.80 56.89
C GLN A 261 9.30 -12.66 57.93
N ALA A 262 8.82 -13.84 57.56
CA ALA A 262 8.24 -14.81 58.50
C ALA A 262 9.29 -15.36 59.48
N SER A 263 10.53 -15.57 59.04
CA SER A 263 11.65 -15.95 59.91
C SER A 263 12.05 -14.82 60.88
N LEU A 264 11.95 -13.56 60.45
CA LEU A 264 12.21 -12.40 61.32
C LEU A 264 11.07 -12.19 62.34
N LEU A 265 9.81 -12.42 61.95
CA LEU A 265 8.67 -12.38 62.87
C LEU A 265 8.68 -13.56 63.86
N SER A 266 9.00 -14.77 63.40
CA SER A 266 9.14 -15.95 64.27
C SER A 266 10.35 -15.83 65.20
N GLY A 267 11.43 -15.17 64.76
CA GLY A 267 12.58 -14.87 65.61
C GLY A 267 12.20 -13.92 66.74
N PHE A 268 11.48 -12.84 66.45
CA PHE A 268 11.06 -11.88 67.48
C PHE A 268 10.06 -12.46 68.49
N ALA A 269 9.14 -13.32 68.06
CA ALA A 269 8.21 -14.01 68.97
C ALA A 269 8.91 -15.03 69.91
N ALA A 270 10.05 -15.58 69.50
CA ALA A 270 10.85 -16.48 70.35
C ALA A 270 11.66 -15.74 71.42
N TYR A 271 12.11 -14.50 71.16
CA TYR A 271 12.85 -13.69 72.13
C TYR A 271 11.95 -13.21 73.29
N ASP A 272 10.71 -12.80 73.02
CA ASP A 272 9.80 -12.32 74.08
C ASP A 272 9.32 -13.46 74.99
N ALA A 273 9.22 -14.68 74.48
CA ALA A 273 8.87 -15.87 75.27
C ALA A 273 10.01 -16.36 76.18
N GLN A 274 11.28 -16.08 75.83
CA GLN A 274 12.44 -16.54 76.61
C GLN A 274 12.87 -15.56 77.71
N ALA A 275 12.74 -14.25 77.51
CA ALA A 275 13.12 -13.25 78.52
C ALA A 275 12.27 -13.32 79.81
N ALA A 276 11.04 -13.82 79.73
CA ALA A 276 10.17 -14.02 80.89
C ALA A 276 10.53 -15.26 81.76
N SER A 277 11.47 -16.12 81.32
CA SER A 277 11.56 -17.49 81.87
C SER A 277 12.82 -17.88 82.64
N LYS A 278 13.92 -17.11 82.63
CA LYS A 278 15.16 -17.54 83.32
C LYS A 278 15.96 -16.41 83.99
N GLN A 279 15.35 -15.75 84.96
CA GLN A 279 16.01 -15.66 86.27
C GLN A 279 16.06 -17.09 86.83
N VAL A 280 17.14 -17.47 87.52
CA VAL A 280 17.38 -18.73 88.24
C VAL A 280 18.50 -19.60 87.62
N ALA A 281 19.56 -19.70 88.43
CA ALA A 281 20.65 -20.69 88.49
C ALA A 281 21.84 -20.54 87.53
N ALA A 282 23.10 -20.65 87.94
CA ALA A 282 23.82 -20.58 89.22
C ALA A 282 25.31 -20.76 88.86
N ASP A 283 26.21 -20.00 89.50
CA ASP A 283 27.66 -20.24 89.52
C ASP A 283 28.01 -21.61 90.15
N PRO A 284 29.18 -22.20 89.83
CA PRO A 284 30.23 -22.24 90.85
C PRO A 284 31.70 -22.15 90.37
N LEU A 285 32.50 -21.45 91.19
CA LEU A 285 33.89 -21.70 91.66
C LEU A 285 35.04 -22.00 90.64
N PHE A 286 36.07 -21.13 90.57
CA PHE A 286 37.41 -21.24 91.24
C PHE A 286 38.24 -22.45 90.73
N ASP A 287 39.54 -22.43 90.38
CA ASP A 287 40.70 -21.57 90.64
C ASP A 287 41.89 -22.23 89.89
N VAL A 288 42.80 -21.49 89.22
CA VAL A 288 44.25 -21.83 89.17
C VAL A 288 45.03 -20.53 88.97
N ALA A 289 45.87 -20.24 89.96
CA ALA A 289 46.65 -19.04 90.13
C ALA A 289 48.08 -19.12 89.54
N ARG A 290 48.64 -17.92 89.29
CA ARG A 290 50.03 -17.44 89.54
C ARG A 290 51.22 -18.38 89.31
N ASN A 291 52.12 -17.93 88.43
CA ASN A 291 53.40 -17.34 88.86
C ASN A 291 53.85 -16.25 87.87
#